data_AF-A0A6L5FM88-F1
#
_entry.id   AF-A0A6L5FM88-F1
#
_cell.length_a   1.000
_cell.length_b   1.000
_cell.length_c   1.000
_cell.angle_alpha   90.00
_cell.angle_beta   90.00
_cell.angle_gamma   90.00
#
_symmetry.space_group_name_H-M   'P 1'
#
loop_
_entity.id
_entity.type
_entity.pdbx_description
1 polymer ?
#
loop_
_entity_poly.entity_id
_entity_poly.type
_entity_poly.pdbx_seq_one_letter_code
_entity_poly.pdbx_strand_id
1 'polypeptide(L)'
;MKNTRSYRGAILAGLAVLATCSALVFFRGGDSDSFYDASAMDLSGDPGSVIRSEPIHAFAGAKAWRVLYRSTGLNGEPTAVSGVMVAPDMAPPVGGYPVVAWAHPTTGVARKCAPSLDSGVLKTIPGLDALVKQGFVVTATDYAGLGTGGVHPYLVGLSAGRSVLDSVRAARSLTNARNQFAVWGHSQGGHAALWTGQLASGYALDLKIVGVAAAAPASELASLVDDDLTTPAGQAFTALALLSWSRIYGTALDTIIAADALTPVGWIGAECMTNRIDLLIDDIAVRTLKKRFLRADPVNTEPWKNFIIRNTPAQLPPNVPLLIAQGRQDSVVPPSVTHDFATKLCQNGSAVQVTEMNADHLSVTSLSAGPVVEWIADRFAGKPAPSTCTKN
;
A
#
# COMPACT_ATOMS: atom_id res chain seq x y z
N MET A 1 -13.05 -83.63 2.47
CA MET A 1 -13.21 -82.74 1.29
C MET A 1 -12.68 -81.36 1.66
N LYS A 2 -11.81 -80.80 0.81
CA LYS A 2 -11.30 -79.41 0.72
C LYS A 2 -10.45 -78.79 1.87
N ASN A 3 -9.14 -78.75 1.59
CA ASN A 3 -8.07 -77.77 1.88
C ASN A 3 -8.48 -76.40 2.47
N THR A 4 -7.70 -75.79 3.39
CA THR A 4 -6.42 -75.12 3.03
C THR A 4 -5.50 -74.80 4.24
N ARG A 5 -4.19 -74.94 3.96
CA ARG A 5 -2.92 -74.44 4.59
C ARG A 5 -3.00 -73.03 5.22
N SER A 6 -2.06 -72.49 6.01
CA SER A 6 -0.82 -72.87 6.73
C SER A 6 -0.24 -71.52 7.26
N TYR A 7 0.33 -71.47 8.46
CA TYR A 7 1.73 -71.05 8.74
C TYR A 7 1.94 -70.59 10.19
N ARG A 8 3.07 -71.06 10.73
CA ARG A 8 3.64 -70.85 12.07
C ARG A 8 4.50 -69.57 12.13
N GLY A 9 4.68 -69.08 13.36
CA GLY A 9 5.82 -68.23 13.80
C GLY A 9 5.42 -66.77 14.03
N ALA A 10 5.85 -66.05 15.06
CA ALA A 10 6.83 -66.33 16.09
C ALA A 10 6.57 -65.42 17.32
N ILE A 11 6.99 -65.90 18.48
CA ILE A 11 7.11 -65.18 19.75
C ILE A 11 8.24 -64.15 19.62
N LEU A 12 8.05 -62.92 20.08
CA LEU A 12 9.16 -62.06 20.46
C LEU A 12 8.78 -61.15 21.63
N ALA A 13 9.61 -61.29 22.67
CA ALA A 13 9.54 -60.67 23.97
C ALA A 13 9.86 -59.17 23.93
N GLY A 14 9.35 -58.46 24.93
CA GLY A 14 9.49 -57.02 25.10
C GLY A 14 10.91 -56.55 25.38
N LEU A 15 11.18 -55.34 24.91
CA LEU A 15 12.23 -54.44 25.39
C LEU A 15 11.56 -53.09 25.64
N ALA A 16 11.37 -52.76 26.91
CA ALA A 16 10.95 -51.45 27.34
C ALA A 16 12.13 -50.48 27.17
N VAL A 17 12.05 -49.60 26.18
CA VAL A 17 12.91 -48.41 26.10
C VAL A 17 12.13 -47.25 26.71
N LEU A 18 12.50 -46.89 27.93
CA LEU A 18 12.12 -45.63 28.57
C LEU A 18 12.74 -44.47 27.77
N ALA A 19 12.00 -43.97 26.78
CA ALA A 19 12.29 -42.67 26.19
C ALA A 19 11.72 -41.59 27.11
N THR A 20 12.57 -41.03 27.98
CA THR A 20 12.30 -39.76 28.65
C THR A 20 12.11 -38.69 27.57
N CYS A 21 10.86 -38.36 27.26
CA CYS A 21 10.52 -37.13 26.54
C CYS A 21 10.84 -35.94 27.46
N SER A 22 12.10 -35.49 27.44
CA SER A 22 12.43 -34.13 27.82
C SER A 22 11.68 -33.22 26.85
N ALA A 23 10.58 -32.63 27.30
CA ALA A 23 9.92 -31.54 26.61
C ALA A 23 10.89 -30.35 26.60
N LEU A 24 11.78 -30.32 25.61
CA LEU A 24 12.38 -29.07 25.14
C LEU A 24 11.23 -28.27 24.54
N VAL A 25 10.61 -27.44 25.39
CA VAL A 25 9.83 -26.30 24.94
C VAL A 25 10.80 -25.44 24.14
N PHE A 26 10.84 -25.66 22.84
CA PHE A 26 11.34 -24.66 21.91
C PHE A 26 10.37 -23.49 22.03
N PHE A 27 10.71 -22.52 22.88
CA PHE A 27 10.27 -21.14 22.70
C PHE A 27 10.73 -20.71 21.31
N ARG A 28 9.87 -20.90 20.30
CA ARG A 28 10.05 -20.26 19.01
C ARG A 28 9.79 -18.77 19.21
N GLY A 29 10.88 -18.03 19.41
CA GLY A 29 11.10 -16.66 18.95
C GLY A 29 10.07 -15.62 19.37
N GLY A 30 10.15 -15.16 20.61
CA GLY A 30 9.47 -13.96 21.08
C GLY A 30 10.28 -12.67 20.89
N ASP A 31 10.98 -12.48 19.77
CA ASP A 31 11.91 -11.33 19.62
C ASP A 31 11.90 -10.65 18.24
N SER A 32 10.92 -10.91 17.37
CA SER A 32 10.77 -10.22 16.07
C SER A 32 9.49 -9.37 15.90
N ASP A 33 8.66 -9.25 16.94
CA ASP A 33 7.44 -8.39 16.91
C ASP A 33 7.62 -7.04 17.65
N SER A 34 8.63 -6.90 18.52
CA SER A 34 8.82 -5.68 19.32
C SER A 34 9.15 -4.43 18.50
N PHE A 35 9.78 -4.58 17.32
CA PHE A 35 10.12 -3.45 16.46
C PHE A 35 8.88 -2.64 16.09
N TYR A 36 7.78 -3.32 15.75
CA TYR A 36 6.56 -2.71 15.21
C TYR A 36 5.56 -2.24 16.27
N ASP A 37 5.74 -2.65 17.52
CA ASP A 37 4.85 -2.27 18.63
C ASP A 37 5.34 -0.99 19.30
N ALA A 38 4.63 0.12 19.07
CA ALA A 38 4.91 1.40 19.73
C ALA A 38 4.10 1.54 21.02
N SER A 39 4.78 1.89 22.10
CA SER A 39 4.13 2.34 23.34
C SER A 39 3.56 3.76 23.18
N ALA A 40 2.68 4.19 24.09
CA ALA A 40 2.21 5.59 24.10
C ALA A 40 3.36 6.60 24.29
N MET A 41 4.43 6.20 24.98
CA MET A 41 5.63 7.04 25.17
C MET A 41 6.46 7.16 23.88
N ASP A 42 6.49 6.08 23.09
CA ASP A 42 7.17 6.06 21.78
C ASP A 42 6.53 7.02 20.78
N LEU A 43 5.23 7.34 20.95
CA LEU A 43 4.48 8.25 20.08
C LEU A 43 4.65 9.73 20.44
N SER A 44 5.64 10.04 21.28
CA SER A 44 6.05 11.42 21.56
C SER A 44 6.77 12.05 20.36
N GLY A 45 6.73 13.39 20.28
CA GLY A 45 7.35 14.16 19.21
C GLY A 45 6.44 14.46 18.03
N ASP A 46 7.03 15.12 17.03
CA ASP A 46 6.33 15.66 15.87
C ASP A 46 6.05 14.58 14.81
N PRO A 47 5.00 14.74 13.99
CA PRO A 47 4.78 13.88 12.84
C PRO A 47 6.04 13.76 11.97
N GLY A 48 6.46 12.53 11.69
CA GLY A 48 7.68 12.20 10.96
C GLY A 48 8.91 11.95 11.83
N SER A 49 8.82 12.05 13.16
CA SER A 49 9.94 11.65 14.03
C SER A 49 10.20 10.14 13.91
N VAL A 50 11.48 9.77 13.80
CA VAL A 50 11.89 8.36 13.82
C VAL A 50 11.82 7.85 15.25
N ILE A 51 11.03 6.80 15.46
CA ILE A 51 10.91 6.09 16.74
C ILE A 51 12.04 5.06 16.83
N ARG A 52 12.18 4.23 15.80
CA ARG A 52 13.20 3.18 15.68
C ARG A 52 13.64 3.02 14.23
N SER A 53 14.88 2.59 14.05
CA SER A 53 15.38 2.16 12.74
C SER A 53 16.41 1.05 12.91
N GLU A 54 16.44 0.13 11.94
CA GLU A 54 17.43 -0.93 11.88
C GLU A 54 17.87 -1.17 10.44
N PRO A 55 19.15 -1.48 10.19
CA PRO A 55 19.63 -1.76 8.85
C PRO A 55 19.02 -3.07 8.31
N ILE A 56 18.69 -3.09 7.03
CA ILE A 56 18.28 -4.29 6.29
C ILE A 56 19.21 -4.53 5.10
N HIS A 57 19.16 -5.73 4.52
CA HIS A 57 19.97 -6.03 3.34
C HIS A 57 19.56 -5.16 2.15
N ALA A 58 20.54 -4.48 1.55
CA ALA A 58 20.39 -3.65 0.37
C ALA A 58 21.26 -4.18 -0.79
N PHE A 59 20.94 -3.78 -2.02
CA PHE A 59 21.79 -4.06 -3.18
C PHE A 59 23.06 -3.20 -3.17
N ALA A 60 24.07 -3.59 -3.95
CA ALA A 60 25.35 -2.90 -4.00
C ALA A 60 25.18 -1.41 -4.37
N GLY A 61 25.85 -0.52 -3.62
CA GLY A 61 25.74 0.93 -3.80
C GLY A 61 24.54 1.57 -3.09
N ALA A 62 23.79 0.81 -2.28
CA ALA A 62 22.68 1.31 -1.48
C ALA A 62 22.84 0.93 0.00
N LYS A 63 22.27 1.76 0.87
CA LYS A 63 21.98 1.45 2.27
C LYS A 63 20.47 1.40 2.45
N ALA A 64 19.97 0.49 3.27
CA ALA A 64 18.55 0.40 3.55
C ALA A 64 18.28 0.18 5.02
N TRP A 65 17.14 0.69 5.47
CA TRP A 65 16.65 0.55 6.83
C TRP A 65 15.20 0.16 6.82
N ARG A 66 14.81 -0.69 7.75
CA ARG A 66 13.44 -0.75 8.23
C ARG A 66 13.28 0.32 9.30
N VAL A 67 12.16 1.01 9.27
CA VAL A 67 11.90 2.18 10.12
C VAL A 67 10.52 2.10 10.74
N LEU A 68 10.42 2.62 11.96
CA LEU A 68 9.18 2.96 12.62
C LEU A 68 9.20 4.46 12.91
N TYR A 69 8.18 5.18 12.47
CA TYR A 69 8.08 6.62 12.67
C TYR A 69 6.69 7.00 13.15
N ARG A 70 6.60 8.13 13.85
CA ARG A 70 5.34 8.68 14.32
C ARG A 70 4.63 9.39 13.16
N SER A 71 3.36 9.11 12.95
CA SER A 71 2.48 9.81 12.02
C SER A 71 1.21 10.27 12.74
N THR A 72 0.28 10.83 11.99
CA THR A 72 -1.01 11.32 12.48
C THR A 72 -2.12 10.47 11.87
N GLY A 73 -2.92 9.83 12.73
CA GLY A 73 -4.08 9.03 12.33
C GLY A 73 -5.21 9.88 11.78
N LEU A 74 -6.35 9.25 11.51
CA LEU A 74 -7.46 9.89 10.79
C LEU A 74 -8.02 11.11 11.55
N ASN A 75 -8.24 10.97 12.86
CA ASN A 75 -8.88 12.00 13.69
C ASN A 75 -7.87 12.96 14.34
N GLY A 76 -6.59 12.90 13.96
CA GLY A 76 -5.52 13.76 14.50
C GLY A 76 -4.71 13.12 15.63
N GLU A 77 -5.06 11.91 16.06
CA GLU A 77 -4.33 11.15 17.07
C GLU A 77 -2.93 10.75 16.60
N PRO A 78 -1.92 10.71 17.49
CA PRO A 78 -0.63 10.11 17.16
C PRO A 78 -0.77 8.61 16.85
N THR A 79 -0.08 8.15 15.81
CA THR A 79 -0.01 6.72 15.46
C THR A 79 1.41 6.35 15.03
N ALA A 80 1.85 5.11 15.27
CA ALA A 80 3.07 4.61 14.66
C ALA A 80 2.78 4.09 13.25
N VAL A 81 3.75 4.25 12.35
CA VAL A 81 3.71 3.69 11.00
C VAL A 81 5.10 3.14 10.69
N SER A 82 5.15 1.93 10.13
CA SER A 82 6.39 1.30 9.69
C SER A 82 6.64 1.53 8.20
N GLY A 83 7.83 1.18 7.75
CA GLY A 83 8.19 1.21 6.33
C GLY A 83 9.66 0.87 6.13
N VAL A 84 10.14 1.11 4.91
CA VAL A 84 11.55 1.00 4.55
C VAL A 84 12.06 2.28 3.92
N MET A 85 13.34 2.56 4.15
CA MET A 85 14.06 3.68 3.54
C MET A 85 15.32 3.16 2.86
N VAL A 86 15.62 3.68 1.68
CA VAL A 86 16.79 3.30 0.88
C VAL A 86 17.51 4.55 0.46
N ALA A 87 18.82 4.61 0.70
CA ALA A 87 19.66 5.73 0.33
C ALA A 87 20.85 5.28 -0.52
N PRO A 88 21.40 6.15 -1.37
CA PRO A 88 22.68 5.91 -2.03
C PRO A 88 23.80 5.70 -1.00
N ASP A 89 24.67 4.72 -1.22
CA ASP A 89 25.88 4.52 -0.41
C ASP A 89 27.03 5.40 -0.92
N MET A 90 26.80 6.70 -0.93
CA MET A 90 27.77 7.74 -1.32
C MET A 90 27.49 9.01 -0.52
N ALA A 91 28.39 9.99 -0.48
CA ALA A 91 28.13 11.25 0.22
C ALA A 91 26.92 12.01 -0.38
N PRO A 92 26.09 12.68 0.44
CA PRO A 92 24.98 13.50 -0.06
C PRO A 92 25.49 14.68 -0.88
N PRO A 93 24.75 15.11 -1.92
CA PRO A 93 25.06 16.35 -2.63
C PRO A 93 24.85 17.56 -1.70
N VAL A 94 25.37 18.72 -2.12
CA VAL A 94 25.13 19.99 -1.41
C VAL A 94 23.61 20.20 -1.25
N GLY A 95 23.18 20.45 -0.01
CA GLY A 95 21.77 20.62 0.33
C GLY A 95 21.02 19.33 0.64
N GLY A 96 21.62 18.14 0.47
CA GLY A 96 21.03 16.84 0.82
C GLY A 96 20.38 16.11 -0.37
N TYR A 97 20.14 14.81 -0.19
CA TYR A 97 19.51 13.98 -1.24
C TYR A 97 18.09 14.45 -1.55
N PRO A 98 17.66 14.45 -2.83
CA PRO A 98 16.25 14.50 -3.17
C PRO A 98 15.52 13.23 -2.69
N VAL A 99 14.22 13.35 -2.36
CA VAL A 99 13.42 12.22 -1.86
C VAL A 99 12.35 11.80 -2.86
N VAL A 100 12.21 10.50 -3.08
CA VAL A 100 11.03 9.91 -3.73
C VAL A 100 10.27 9.07 -2.70
N ALA A 101 9.02 9.41 -2.46
CA ALA A 101 8.14 8.63 -1.63
C ALA A 101 7.39 7.60 -2.49
N TRP A 102 7.63 6.32 -2.26
CA TRP A 102 6.89 5.22 -2.87
C TRP A 102 5.67 4.87 -2.03
N ALA A 103 4.51 4.86 -2.66
CA ALA A 103 3.23 4.45 -2.10
C ALA A 103 2.82 3.12 -2.77
N HIS A 104 2.89 2.02 -2.01
CA HIS A 104 2.63 0.68 -2.54
C HIS A 104 1.14 0.44 -2.87
N PRO A 105 0.83 -0.47 -3.81
CA PRO A 105 -0.54 -0.91 -4.09
C PRO A 105 -1.09 -1.78 -2.95
N THR A 106 -2.34 -2.24 -3.09
CA THR A 106 -2.99 -3.08 -2.08
C THR A 106 -2.18 -4.35 -1.78
N THR A 107 -1.73 -4.49 -0.54
CA THR A 107 -1.10 -5.72 -0.03
C THR A 107 -2.02 -6.49 0.92
N GLY A 108 -3.16 -5.92 1.29
CA GLY A 108 -4.12 -6.46 2.26
C GLY A 108 -4.50 -5.41 3.31
N VAL A 109 -5.35 -5.78 4.28
CA VAL A 109 -5.77 -4.90 5.38
C VAL A 109 -5.44 -5.44 6.78
N ALA A 110 -4.87 -6.65 6.82
CA ALA A 110 -4.37 -7.23 8.06
C ALA A 110 -2.97 -6.71 8.39
N ARG A 111 -2.67 -6.60 9.69
CA ARG A 111 -1.37 -6.14 10.19
C ARG A 111 -0.18 -6.87 9.55
N LYS A 112 -0.29 -8.19 9.34
CA LYS A 112 0.75 -9.03 8.71
C LYS A 112 1.05 -8.69 7.24
N CYS A 113 0.24 -7.86 6.60
CA CYS A 113 0.37 -7.52 5.19
C CYS A 113 1.22 -6.27 4.93
N ALA A 114 1.89 -5.73 5.95
CA ALA A 114 2.86 -4.66 5.78
C ALA A 114 4.00 -5.09 4.86
N PRO A 115 4.32 -4.33 3.79
CA PRO A 115 5.46 -4.61 2.94
C PRO A 115 6.78 -4.75 3.72
N SER A 116 7.05 -3.91 4.72
CA SER A 116 8.31 -3.94 5.46
C SER A 116 8.57 -5.21 6.28
N LEU A 117 7.55 -6.05 6.48
CA LEU A 117 7.70 -7.39 7.10
C LEU A 117 8.33 -8.38 6.12
N ASP A 118 8.23 -8.15 4.81
CA ASP A 118 8.81 -9.02 3.78
C ASP A 118 10.29 -8.67 3.54
N SER A 119 11.15 -9.66 3.71
CA SER A 119 12.59 -9.57 3.36
C SER A 119 12.85 -9.17 1.90
N GLY A 120 11.88 -9.39 1.00
CA GLY A 120 11.91 -9.06 -0.41
C GLY A 120 11.37 -7.66 -0.76
N VAL A 121 10.94 -6.85 0.20
CA VAL A 121 10.24 -5.56 -0.01
C VAL A 121 10.95 -4.62 -0.98
N LEU A 122 12.28 -4.56 -0.99
CA LEU A 122 13.00 -3.68 -1.92
C LEU A 122 12.75 -4.04 -3.39
N LYS A 123 12.45 -5.30 -3.70
CA LYS A 123 12.13 -5.77 -5.07
C LYS A 123 10.74 -5.37 -5.51
N THR A 124 9.86 -4.98 -4.59
CA THR A 124 8.49 -4.57 -4.90
C THR A 124 8.37 -3.07 -5.19
N ILE A 125 9.46 -2.31 -5.02
CA ILE A 125 9.53 -0.88 -5.32
C ILE A 125 9.97 -0.73 -6.78
N PRO A 126 9.09 -0.36 -7.71
CA PRO A 126 9.46 -0.21 -9.11
C PRO A 126 10.47 0.92 -9.24
N GLY A 127 11.43 0.79 -10.16
CA GLY A 127 12.43 1.83 -10.43
C GLY A 127 13.44 2.12 -9.30
N LEU A 128 13.42 1.38 -8.18
CA LEU A 128 14.27 1.64 -7.00
C LEU A 128 15.76 1.76 -7.34
N ASP A 129 16.31 0.80 -8.09
CA ASP A 129 17.72 0.79 -8.47
C ASP A 129 18.09 2.03 -9.30
N ALA A 130 17.24 2.44 -10.24
CA ALA A 130 17.45 3.63 -11.06
C ALA A 130 17.38 4.91 -10.22
N LEU A 131 16.43 5.01 -9.28
CA LEU A 131 16.31 6.14 -8.35
C LEU A 131 17.55 6.27 -7.48
N VAL A 132 18.00 5.18 -6.85
CA VAL A 132 19.18 5.21 -5.98
C VAL A 132 20.44 5.55 -6.76
N LYS A 133 20.61 5.00 -7.97
CA LYS A 133 21.74 5.33 -8.86
C LYS A 133 21.76 6.80 -9.31
N GLN A 134 20.59 7.44 -9.40
CA GLN A 134 20.47 8.87 -9.69
C GLN A 134 20.62 9.75 -8.44
N GLY A 135 20.90 9.16 -7.27
CA GLY A 135 21.15 9.90 -6.03
C GLY A 135 19.89 10.23 -5.23
N PHE A 136 18.76 9.58 -5.52
CA PHE A 136 17.53 9.75 -4.73
C PHE A 136 17.54 8.86 -3.48
N VAL A 137 17.08 9.42 -2.37
CA VAL A 137 16.58 8.62 -1.24
C VAL A 137 15.16 8.19 -1.56
N VAL A 138 14.85 6.92 -1.33
CA VAL A 138 13.49 6.38 -1.49
C VAL A 138 12.95 6.02 -0.12
N THR A 139 11.76 6.52 0.22
CA THR A 139 11.00 6.11 1.40
C THR A 139 9.73 5.38 0.97
N ALA A 140 9.48 4.21 1.52
CA ALA A 140 8.29 3.40 1.24
C ALA A 140 7.58 3.11 2.56
N THR A 141 6.45 3.79 2.76
CA THR A 141 5.61 3.62 3.95
C THR A 141 4.75 2.37 3.83
N ASP A 142 4.49 1.66 4.94
CA ASP A 142 3.49 0.60 4.98
C ASP A 142 2.04 1.13 5.11
N TYR A 143 1.85 2.42 5.42
CA TYR A 143 0.61 3.02 5.93
C TYR A 143 0.21 2.59 7.35
N ALA A 144 -0.55 3.45 8.03
CA ALA A 144 -1.09 3.16 9.36
C ALA A 144 -1.88 1.83 9.39
N GLY A 145 -1.73 1.07 10.48
CA GLY A 145 -2.41 -0.21 10.72
C GLY A 145 -1.86 -1.41 9.94
N LEU A 146 -0.93 -1.20 9.00
CA LEU A 146 -0.10 -2.26 8.44
C LEU A 146 1.20 -2.31 9.23
N GLY A 147 1.62 -3.52 9.63
CA GLY A 147 2.81 -3.78 10.45
C GLY A 147 2.65 -3.39 11.92
N THR A 148 1.93 -2.30 12.19
CA THR A 148 1.71 -1.66 13.50
C THR A 148 0.30 -1.93 14.04
N GLY A 149 0.03 -1.49 15.27
CA GLY A 149 -1.30 -1.63 15.89
C GLY A 149 -2.40 -0.82 15.20
N GLY A 150 -3.65 -1.22 15.43
CA GLY A 150 -4.84 -0.57 14.87
C GLY A 150 -5.39 -1.26 13.62
N VAL A 151 -6.33 -0.61 12.94
CA VAL A 151 -6.94 -1.08 11.69
C VAL A 151 -6.33 -0.31 10.55
N HIS A 152 -5.92 -0.99 9.48
CA HIS A 152 -5.44 -0.32 8.27
C HIS A 152 -6.58 0.51 7.63
N PRO A 153 -6.47 1.85 7.54
CA PRO A 153 -7.48 2.70 6.90
C PRO A 153 -7.41 2.59 5.37
N TYR A 154 -7.79 1.43 4.83
CA TYR A 154 -7.74 1.13 3.40
C TYR A 154 -8.56 2.14 2.59
N LEU A 155 -7.93 2.77 1.60
CA LEU A 155 -8.46 3.87 0.80
C LEU A 155 -9.01 5.06 1.63
N VAL A 156 -8.51 5.26 2.86
CA VAL A 156 -8.80 6.46 3.65
C VAL A 156 -7.73 7.51 3.40
N GLY A 157 -8.05 8.45 2.52
CA GLY A 157 -7.08 9.35 1.91
C GLY A 157 -6.28 10.21 2.89
N LEU A 158 -6.94 10.76 3.91
CA LEU A 158 -6.26 11.54 4.96
C LEU A 158 -5.18 10.74 5.67
N SER A 159 -5.47 9.49 6.03
CA SER A 159 -4.51 8.63 6.72
C SER A 159 -3.34 8.23 5.81
N ALA A 160 -3.65 7.84 4.57
CA ALA A 160 -2.63 7.41 3.61
C ALA A 160 -1.68 8.56 3.25
N GLY A 161 -2.21 9.74 2.91
CA GLY A 161 -1.40 10.89 2.56
C GLY A 161 -0.54 11.40 3.72
N ARG A 162 -1.06 11.41 4.96
CA ARG A 162 -0.26 11.74 6.16
C ARG A 162 0.87 10.75 6.38
N SER A 163 0.61 9.45 6.22
CA SER A 163 1.64 8.41 6.34
C SER A 163 2.77 8.62 5.32
N VAL A 164 2.44 8.92 4.06
CA VAL A 164 3.45 9.20 3.02
C VAL A 164 4.27 10.45 3.36
N LEU A 165 3.61 11.57 3.71
CA LEU A 165 4.29 12.83 4.04
C LEU A 165 5.21 12.69 5.27
N ASP A 166 4.75 11.99 6.31
CA ASP A 166 5.55 11.76 7.51
C ASP A 166 6.71 10.80 7.26
N SER A 167 6.57 9.86 6.32
CA SER A 167 7.71 9.03 5.87
C SER A 167 8.80 9.87 5.20
N VAL A 168 8.45 10.93 4.47
CA VAL A 168 9.44 11.86 3.89
C VAL A 168 10.18 12.62 4.99
N ARG A 169 9.47 13.10 6.02
CA ARG A 169 10.09 13.74 7.19
C ARG A 169 11.05 12.79 7.91
N ALA A 170 10.63 11.54 8.13
CA ALA A 170 11.46 10.51 8.75
C ALA A 170 12.72 10.23 7.91
N ALA A 171 12.59 10.14 6.58
CA ALA A 171 13.72 9.92 5.68
C ALA A 171 14.73 11.06 5.74
N ARG A 172 14.27 12.32 5.83
CA ARG A 172 15.14 13.48 6.00
C ARG A 172 16.00 13.37 7.26
N SER A 173 15.39 12.98 8.38
CA SER A 173 16.11 12.85 9.65
C SER A 173 17.16 11.73 9.63
N LEU A 174 16.87 10.62 8.94
CA LEU A 174 17.75 9.44 8.92
C LEU A 174 18.88 9.52 7.88
N THR A 175 18.65 10.23 6.78
CA THR A 175 19.53 10.17 5.58
C THR A 175 20.13 11.51 5.18
N ASN A 176 19.89 12.60 5.94
CA ASN A 176 20.27 13.96 5.56
C ASN A 176 19.66 14.38 4.20
N ALA A 177 18.42 13.94 3.94
CA ALA A 177 17.70 14.34 2.74
C ALA A 177 17.14 15.77 2.87
N ARG A 178 17.00 16.44 1.73
CA ARG A 178 16.46 17.79 1.64
C ARG A 178 14.93 17.79 1.73
N ASN A 179 14.34 18.96 1.84
CA ASN A 179 12.87 19.07 1.99
C ASN A 179 12.08 18.92 0.68
N GLN A 180 12.75 18.79 -0.47
CA GLN A 180 12.11 18.55 -1.76
C GLN A 180 11.82 17.06 -1.95
N PHE A 181 10.59 16.74 -2.37
CA PHE A 181 10.20 15.36 -2.63
C PHE A 181 9.26 15.24 -3.83
N ALA A 182 9.27 14.07 -4.47
CA ALA A 182 8.19 13.62 -5.36
C ALA A 182 7.51 12.39 -4.74
N VAL A 183 6.27 12.12 -5.12
CA VAL A 183 5.56 10.89 -4.74
C VAL A 183 5.25 10.05 -5.97
N TRP A 184 5.41 8.74 -5.84
CA TRP A 184 5.07 7.76 -6.85
C TRP A 184 4.25 6.65 -6.21
N GLY A 185 3.11 6.27 -6.80
CA GLY A 185 2.35 5.11 -6.33
C GLY A 185 1.57 4.39 -7.41
N HIS A 186 1.01 3.24 -7.04
CA HIS A 186 0.20 2.40 -7.92
C HIS A 186 -1.10 1.93 -7.26
N SER A 187 -2.23 1.92 -7.98
CA SER A 187 -3.51 1.38 -7.46
C SER A 187 -3.95 2.11 -6.17
N GLN A 188 -4.08 1.43 -5.03
CA GLN A 188 -4.23 2.06 -3.71
C GLN A 188 -3.12 3.10 -3.44
N GLY A 189 -1.87 2.77 -3.77
CA GLY A 189 -0.75 3.68 -3.66
C GLY A 189 -0.85 4.87 -4.61
N GLY A 190 -1.51 4.71 -5.76
CA GLY A 190 -1.85 5.82 -6.65
C GLY A 190 -2.86 6.77 -5.99
N HIS A 191 -3.88 6.23 -5.32
CA HIS A 191 -4.79 6.99 -4.47
C HIS A 191 -4.05 7.73 -3.34
N ALA A 192 -3.16 7.03 -2.63
CA ALA A 192 -2.32 7.63 -1.60
C ALA A 192 -1.40 8.74 -2.15
N ALA A 193 -0.86 8.58 -3.36
CA ALA A 193 -0.03 9.58 -4.02
C ALA A 193 -0.83 10.85 -4.37
N LEU A 194 -2.06 10.70 -4.86
CA LEU A 194 -2.96 11.84 -5.12
C LEU A 194 -3.30 12.58 -3.82
N TRP A 195 -3.66 11.85 -2.76
CA TRP A 195 -3.92 12.44 -1.44
C TRP A 195 -2.68 13.10 -0.82
N THR A 196 -1.48 12.54 -1.04
CA THR A 196 -0.21 13.16 -0.64
C THR A 196 -0.05 14.54 -1.29
N GLY A 197 -0.31 14.64 -2.60
CA GLY A 197 -0.26 15.91 -3.33
C GLY A 197 -1.29 16.92 -2.84
N GLN A 198 -2.51 16.48 -2.55
CA GLN A 198 -3.58 17.33 -1.98
C GLN A 198 -3.21 17.89 -0.60
N LEU A 199 -2.57 17.08 0.24
CA LEU A 199 -2.31 17.42 1.64
C LEU A 199 -1.00 18.19 1.84
N ALA A 200 -0.04 18.08 0.92
CA ALA A 200 1.32 18.59 1.11
C ALA A 200 1.36 20.07 1.58
N SER A 201 0.61 20.96 0.92
CA SER A 201 0.61 22.39 1.24
C SER A 201 -0.13 22.77 2.53
N GLY A 202 -0.96 21.88 3.10
CA GLY A 202 -1.72 22.14 4.32
C GLY A 202 -1.17 21.40 5.56
N TYR A 203 -0.69 20.16 5.37
CA TYR A 203 -0.20 19.30 6.44
C TYR A 203 1.32 19.33 6.60
N ALA A 204 2.06 19.57 5.50
CA ALA A 204 3.51 19.49 5.45
C ALA A 204 4.17 20.75 4.91
N LEU A 205 3.94 21.88 5.59
CA LEU A 205 4.49 23.19 5.24
C LEU A 205 6.03 23.23 5.20
N ASP A 206 6.69 22.31 5.91
CA ASP A 206 8.14 22.15 5.92
C ASP A 206 8.69 21.41 4.69
N LEU A 207 7.82 20.76 3.90
CA LEU A 207 8.17 19.99 2.70
C LEU A 207 7.75 20.71 1.41
N LYS A 208 8.51 20.48 0.34
CA LYS A 208 8.24 21.00 -0.99
C LYS A 208 8.01 19.84 -1.97
N ILE A 209 6.76 19.58 -2.32
CA ILE A 209 6.43 18.62 -3.37
C ILE A 209 6.81 19.18 -4.75
N VAL A 210 7.47 18.37 -5.58
CA VAL A 210 7.86 18.75 -6.95
C VAL A 210 7.04 18.04 -8.03
N GLY A 211 6.32 16.98 -7.68
CA GLY A 211 5.43 16.28 -8.58
C GLY A 211 4.78 15.04 -7.94
N VAL A 212 3.66 14.63 -8.54
CA VAL A 212 2.93 13.40 -8.23
C VAL A 212 2.98 12.51 -9.46
N ALA A 213 3.41 11.26 -9.29
CA ALA A 213 3.29 10.22 -10.31
C ALA A 213 2.37 9.11 -9.77
N ALA A 214 1.43 8.64 -10.59
CA ALA A 214 0.55 7.55 -10.22
C ALA A 214 0.39 6.58 -11.39
N ALA A 215 0.44 5.28 -11.12
CA ALA A 215 0.05 4.25 -12.07
C ALA A 215 -1.34 3.73 -11.68
N ALA A 216 -2.29 3.69 -12.63
CA ALA A 216 -3.64 3.19 -12.44
C ALA A 216 -4.24 3.55 -11.05
N PRO A 217 -4.33 4.85 -10.69
CA PRO A 217 -4.74 5.27 -9.36
C PRO A 217 -6.21 4.93 -9.10
N ALA A 218 -6.55 4.51 -7.88
CA ALA A 218 -7.94 4.42 -7.45
C ALA A 218 -8.55 5.84 -7.25
N SER A 219 -8.83 6.55 -8.34
CA SER A 219 -9.11 8.00 -8.35
C SER A 219 -10.58 8.38 -8.21
N GLU A 220 -11.51 7.54 -8.66
CA GLU A 220 -12.96 7.80 -8.61
C GLU A 220 -13.65 6.61 -7.95
N LEU A 221 -13.73 6.63 -6.61
CA LEU A 221 -14.13 5.45 -5.84
C LEU A 221 -15.58 5.00 -6.12
N ALA A 222 -16.49 5.92 -6.43
CA ALA A 222 -17.86 5.56 -6.80
C ALA A 222 -17.91 4.77 -8.12
N SER A 223 -17.25 5.30 -9.16
CA SER A 223 -17.14 4.64 -10.46
C SER A 223 -16.46 3.27 -10.36
N LEU A 224 -15.41 3.15 -9.54
CA LEU A 224 -14.72 1.87 -9.32
C LEU A 224 -15.63 0.83 -8.67
N VAL A 225 -16.48 1.24 -7.72
CA VAL A 225 -17.46 0.33 -7.14
C VAL A 225 -18.49 -0.08 -8.21
N ASP A 226 -19.06 0.86 -8.94
CA ASP A 226 -20.10 0.57 -9.94
C ASP A 226 -19.58 -0.33 -11.08
N ASP A 227 -18.38 -0.03 -11.61
CA ASP A 227 -17.81 -0.72 -12.78
C ASP A 227 -17.24 -2.10 -12.42
N ASP A 228 -16.61 -2.26 -11.24
CA ASP A 228 -15.81 -3.45 -10.92
C ASP A 228 -16.55 -4.47 -10.02
N LEU A 229 -17.72 -4.14 -9.45
CA LEU A 229 -18.52 -5.08 -8.63
C LEU A 229 -18.94 -6.36 -9.38
N THR A 230 -18.87 -6.34 -10.71
CA THR A 230 -19.18 -7.50 -11.56
C THR A 230 -18.01 -8.48 -11.67
N THR A 231 -16.79 -8.10 -11.24
CA THR A 231 -15.59 -8.94 -11.30
C THR A 231 -15.21 -9.48 -9.91
N PRO A 232 -14.51 -10.63 -9.82
CA PRO A 232 -13.99 -11.13 -8.54
C PRO A 232 -13.04 -10.15 -7.84
N ALA A 233 -12.22 -9.43 -8.61
CA ALA A 233 -11.26 -8.47 -8.07
C ALA A 233 -11.98 -7.27 -7.43
N GLY A 234 -12.95 -6.67 -8.13
CA GLY A 234 -13.72 -5.55 -7.59
C GLY A 234 -14.58 -5.92 -6.39
N GLN A 235 -15.12 -7.14 -6.35
CA GLN A 235 -15.79 -7.68 -5.16
C GLN A 235 -14.86 -7.77 -3.96
N ALA A 236 -13.64 -8.28 -4.16
CA ALA A 236 -12.64 -8.38 -3.10
C ALA A 236 -12.21 -6.99 -2.59
N PHE A 237 -11.89 -6.05 -3.49
CA PHE A 237 -11.50 -4.69 -3.09
C PHE A 237 -12.63 -3.91 -2.43
N THR A 238 -13.87 -4.08 -2.90
CA THR A 238 -15.05 -3.50 -2.25
C THR A 238 -15.24 -4.10 -0.85
N ALA A 239 -15.12 -5.41 -0.70
CA ALA A 239 -15.17 -6.06 0.61
C ALA A 239 -14.11 -5.54 1.58
N LEU A 240 -12.86 -5.36 1.13
CA LEU A 240 -11.78 -4.77 1.92
C LEU A 240 -12.09 -3.33 2.35
N ALA A 241 -12.58 -2.50 1.43
CA ALA A 241 -12.98 -1.12 1.72
C ALA A 241 -14.10 -1.06 2.75
N LEU A 242 -15.18 -1.83 2.56
CA LEU A 242 -16.32 -1.86 3.48
C LEU A 242 -15.92 -2.40 4.87
N LEU A 243 -15.10 -3.45 4.92
CA LEU A 243 -14.59 -4.00 6.18
C LEU A 243 -13.72 -2.99 6.94
N SER A 244 -12.80 -2.32 6.23
CA SER A 244 -11.96 -1.25 6.77
C SER A 244 -12.84 -0.11 7.29
N TRP A 245 -13.71 0.44 6.45
CA TRP A 245 -14.53 1.60 6.78
C TRP A 245 -15.55 1.32 7.88
N SER A 246 -16.08 0.10 7.98
CA SER A 246 -16.90 -0.33 9.11
C SER A 246 -16.19 -0.10 10.44
N ARG A 247 -14.92 -0.50 10.52
CA ARG A 247 -14.10 -0.39 11.72
C ARG A 247 -13.57 1.03 11.96
N ILE A 248 -13.16 1.72 10.89
CA ILE A 248 -12.60 3.08 10.96
C ILE A 248 -13.67 4.12 11.31
N TYR A 249 -14.88 3.97 10.77
CA TYR A 249 -15.97 4.93 10.96
C TYR A 249 -17.04 4.47 11.96
N GLY A 250 -16.94 3.26 12.50
CA GLY A 250 -17.86 2.75 13.51
C GLY A 250 -19.25 2.39 12.98
N THR A 251 -19.36 2.04 11.70
CA THR A 251 -20.62 1.62 11.07
C THR A 251 -20.68 0.10 10.98
N ALA A 252 -21.78 -0.52 11.44
CA ALA A 252 -21.92 -1.97 11.39
C ALA A 252 -21.94 -2.49 9.93
N LEU A 253 -21.13 -3.51 9.65
CA LEU A 253 -20.91 -4.04 8.29
C LEU A 253 -22.16 -4.71 7.70
N ASP A 254 -23.02 -5.28 8.55
CA ASP A 254 -24.30 -5.93 8.18
C ASP A 254 -25.40 -4.95 7.71
N THR A 255 -25.13 -3.64 7.82
CA THR A 255 -25.97 -2.60 7.20
C THR A 255 -25.85 -2.57 5.68
N ILE A 256 -24.71 -3.03 5.13
CA ILE A 256 -24.41 -2.97 3.69
C ILE A 256 -24.05 -4.34 3.08
N ILE A 257 -23.56 -5.28 3.89
CA ILE A 257 -23.19 -6.64 3.46
C ILE A 257 -24.26 -7.64 3.89
N ALA A 258 -24.55 -8.62 3.03
CA ALA A 258 -25.46 -9.72 3.31
C ALA A 258 -24.92 -10.60 4.45
N ALA A 259 -25.79 -11.16 5.29
CA ALA A 259 -25.39 -11.92 6.47
C ALA A 259 -24.49 -13.13 6.13
N ASP A 260 -24.74 -13.81 4.99
CA ASP A 260 -23.94 -14.95 4.54
C ASP A 260 -22.58 -14.55 3.94
N ALA A 261 -22.36 -13.26 3.68
CA ALA A 261 -21.11 -12.71 3.18
C ALA A 261 -20.17 -12.16 4.29
N LEU A 262 -20.66 -11.96 5.52
CA LEU A 262 -19.84 -11.43 6.61
C LEU A 262 -18.59 -12.29 6.89
N THR A 263 -18.74 -13.61 6.90
CA THR A 263 -17.63 -14.54 7.12
C THR A 263 -16.61 -14.53 5.97
N PRO A 264 -17.01 -14.69 4.68
CA PRO A 264 -16.10 -14.53 3.55
C PRO A 264 -15.36 -13.18 3.53
N VAL A 265 -16.03 -12.07 3.83
CA VAL A 265 -15.38 -10.76 3.92
C VAL A 265 -14.34 -10.71 5.04
N GLY A 266 -14.63 -11.35 6.18
CA GLY A 266 -13.67 -11.51 7.27
C GLY A 266 -12.42 -12.29 6.85
N TRP A 267 -12.58 -13.36 6.06
CA TRP A 267 -11.45 -14.13 5.52
C TRP A 267 -10.61 -13.33 4.53
N ILE A 268 -11.24 -12.64 3.58
CA ILE A 268 -10.54 -11.75 2.64
C ILE A 268 -9.73 -10.69 3.39
N GLY A 269 -10.32 -10.10 4.44
CA GLY A 269 -9.65 -9.12 5.27
C GLY A 269 -8.50 -9.66 6.12
N ALA A 270 -8.41 -10.98 6.30
CA ALA A 270 -7.35 -11.64 7.04
C ALA A 270 -6.17 -12.05 6.14
N GLU A 271 -6.32 -12.01 4.81
CA GLU A 271 -5.28 -12.42 3.87
C GLU A 271 -4.53 -11.26 3.22
N CYS A 272 -3.32 -11.57 2.72
CA CYS A 272 -2.46 -10.63 2.02
C CYS A 272 -2.46 -10.89 0.52
N MET A 273 -2.25 -9.84 -0.26
CA MET A 273 -2.30 -9.81 -1.73
C MET A 273 -0.92 -9.47 -2.31
N THR A 274 0.08 -10.27 -1.95
CA THR A 274 1.51 -9.91 -2.14
C THR A 274 2.11 -10.34 -3.47
N ASN A 275 1.45 -11.23 -4.22
CA ASN A 275 1.95 -11.67 -5.51
C ASN A 275 0.81 -11.91 -6.53
N ARG A 276 1.15 -12.00 -7.83
CA ARG A 276 0.16 -12.27 -8.90
C ARG A 276 -0.61 -13.57 -8.68
N ILE A 277 0.02 -14.56 -8.03
CA ILE A 277 -0.58 -15.85 -7.71
C ILE A 277 -1.64 -15.68 -6.61
N ASP A 278 -1.46 -14.80 -5.62
CA ASP A 278 -2.47 -14.49 -4.59
C ASP A 278 -3.71 -13.78 -5.20
N LEU A 279 -3.52 -13.09 -6.32
CA LEU A 279 -4.62 -12.45 -7.09
C LEU A 279 -5.32 -13.43 -8.06
N LEU A 280 -4.64 -14.50 -8.49
CA LEU A 280 -5.13 -15.52 -9.43
C LEU A 280 -5.61 -16.80 -8.74
N ILE A 281 -5.07 -17.12 -7.57
CA ILE A 281 -5.64 -18.07 -6.61
C ILE A 281 -6.83 -17.35 -6.01
N ASP A 282 -7.89 -17.45 -6.79
CA ASP A 282 -9.28 -17.41 -6.45
C ASP A 282 -9.49 -18.04 -5.06
N ASP A 283 -9.24 -17.23 -4.02
CA ASP A 283 -9.42 -17.63 -2.63
C ASP A 283 -10.83 -18.19 -2.54
N ILE A 284 -10.99 -19.33 -1.85
CA ILE A 284 -12.30 -19.89 -1.57
C ILE A 284 -13.19 -18.77 -1.03
N ALA A 285 -12.66 -17.81 -0.28
CA ALA A 285 -13.40 -16.65 0.18
C ALA A 285 -13.95 -15.75 -0.96
N VAL A 286 -13.16 -15.41 -1.98
CA VAL A 286 -13.63 -14.63 -3.15
C VAL A 286 -14.60 -15.46 -4.00
N ARG A 287 -14.37 -16.77 -4.17
CA ARG A 287 -15.33 -17.69 -4.80
C ARG A 287 -16.64 -17.81 -4.02
N THR A 288 -16.57 -17.68 -2.69
CA THR A 288 -17.72 -17.79 -1.77
C THR A 288 -18.46 -16.45 -1.65
N LEU A 289 -17.81 -15.32 -1.98
CA LEU A 289 -18.51 -14.08 -2.25
C LEU A 289 -19.42 -14.30 -3.47
N LYS A 290 -20.70 -14.53 -3.20
CA LYS A 290 -21.72 -14.59 -4.24
C LYS A 290 -21.77 -13.23 -4.93
N LYS A 291 -22.21 -13.23 -6.21
CA LYS A 291 -22.48 -12.00 -6.98
C LYS A 291 -23.41 -10.97 -6.31
N ARG A 292 -24.04 -11.32 -5.18
CA ARG A 292 -24.96 -10.48 -4.39
C ARG A 292 -24.51 -10.36 -2.93
N PHE A 293 -23.21 -10.30 -2.66
CA PHE A 293 -22.68 -10.15 -1.30
C PHE A 293 -23.10 -8.83 -0.62
N LEU A 294 -23.49 -7.83 -1.42
CA LEU A 294 -24.06 -6.57 -0.95
C LEU A 294 -25.56 -6.70 -0.69
N ARG A 295 -26.01 -6.17 0.46
CA ARG A 295 -27.42 -6.00 0.83
C ARG A 295 -28.02 -4.75 0.20
N ALA A 296 -27.23 -3.69 0.10
CA ALA A 296 -27.60 -2.45 -0.56
C ALA A 296 -26.37 -1.89 -1.29
N ASP A 297 -26.62 -1.02 -2.26
CA ASP A 297 -25.57 -0.39 -3.05
C ASP A 297 -24.87 0.71 -2.22
N PRO A 298 -23.57 0.59 -1.92
CA PRO A 298 -22.85 1.56 -1.10
C PRO A 298 -22.69 2.94 -1.77
N VAL A 299 -22.77 3.03 -3.10
CA VAL A 299 -22.73 4.31 -3.83
C VAL A 299 -24.01 5.13 -3.55
N ASN A 300 -25.11 4.45 -3.23
CA ASN A 300 -26.42 5.06 -3.03
C ASN A 300 -26.97 4.95 -1.60
N THR A 301 -26.22 4.36 -0.66
CA THR A 301 -26.69 4.10 0.71
C THR A 301 -25.84 4.84 1.75
N GLU A 302 -26.46 5.66 2.60
CA GLU A 302 -25.77 6.31 3.72
C GLU A 302 -25.53 5.33 4.90
N PRO A 303 -24.44 5.50 5.68
CA PRO A 303 -23.38 6.50 5.56
C PRO A 303 -22.28 6.15 4.54
N TRP A 304 -22.40 5.01 3.84
CA TRP A 304 -21.36 4.47 2.93
C TRP A 304 -21.10 5.38 1.74
N LYS A 305 -22.15 5.96 1.17
CA LYS A 305 -22.05 6.97 0.12
C LYS A 305 -21.16 8.14 0.55
N ASN A 306 -21.38 8.69 1.74
CA ASN A 306 -20.54 9.75 2.27
C ASN A 306 -19.09 9.29 2.52
N PHE A 307 -18.87 8.03 2.93
CA PHE A 307 -17.52 7.46 3.05
C PHE A 307 -16.79 7.34 1.72
N ILE A 308 -17.49 6.99 0.64
CA ILE A 308 -16.93 6.99 -0.72
C ILE A 308 -16.54 8.41 -1.10
N ILE A 309 -17.48 9.36 -1.03
CA ILE A 309 -17.28 10.76 -1.46
C ILE A 309 -16.07 11.39 -0.74
N ARG A 310 -16.00 11.28 0.59
CA ARG A 310 -14.94 11.92 1.38
C ARG A 310 -13.54 11.33 1.15
N ASN A 311 -13.47 10.11 0.63
CA ASN A 311 -12.23 9.37 0.41
C ASN A 311 -11.80 9.38 -1.06
N THR A 312 -12.66 9.84 -1.97
CA THR A 312 -12.29 10.07 -3.38
C THR A 312 -11.31 11.23 -3.47
N PRO A 313 -10.14 11.05 -4.12
CA PRO A 313 -9.21 12.14 -4.41
C PRO A 313 -9.89 13.33 -5.07
N ALA A 314 -9.51 14.52 -4.63
CA ALA A 314 -9.98 15.80 -5.15
C ALA A 314 -8.87 16.48 -5.97
N GLN A 315 -9.00 17.79 -6.20
CA GLN A 315 -8.04 18.57 -6.96
C GLN A 315 -6.67 18.62 -6.28
N LEU A 316 -5.61 18.50 -7.08
CA LEU A 316 -4.26 18.83 -6.65
C LEU A 316 -4.07 20.36 -6.63
N PRO A 317 -3.15 20.89 -5.80
CA PRO A 317 -2.80 22.29 -5.87
C PRO A 317 -2.28 22.65 -7.29
N PRO A 318 -2.61 23.84 -7.85
CA PRO A 318 -2.34 24.16 -9.26
C PRO A 318 -0.88 24.02 -9.71
N ASN A 319 0.07 24.19 -8.78
CA ASN A 319 1.51 24.15 -9.05
C ASN A 319 2.13 22.76 -8.86
N VAL A 320 1.33 21.72 -8.59
CA VAL A 320 1.81 20.35 -8.41
C VAL A 320 1.49 19.55 -9.68
N PRO A 321 2.50 19.29 -10.53
CA PRO A 321 2.27 18.54 -11.76
C PRO A 321 1.97 17.07 -11.45
N LEU A 322 1.10 16.47 -12.26
CA LEU A 322 0.67 15.09 -12.16
C LEU A 322 1.01 14.32 -13.42
N LEU A 323 1.68 13.17 -13.29
CA LEU A 323 1.73 12.15 -14.32
C LEU A 323 0.89 10.95 -13.90
N ILE A 324 0.01 10.50 -14.80
CA ILE A 324 -0.74 9.24 -14.66
C ILE A 324 -0.29 8.26 -15.73
N ALA A 325 0.21 7.10 -15.34
CA ALA A 325 0.44 5.97 -16.23
C ALA A 325 -0.76 5.02 -16.19
N GLN A 326 -1.35 4.69 -17.34
CA GLN A 326 -2.57 3.87 -17.43
C GLN A 326 -2.35 2.68 -18.36
N GLY A 327 -2.71 1.48 -17.91
CA GLY A 327 -2.74 0.29 -18.76
C GLY A 327 -4.01 0.26 -19.60
N ARG A 328 -3.90 0.04 -20.91
CA ARG A 328 -5.06 -0.08 -21.82
C ARG A 328 -5.89 -1.33 -21.58
N GLN A 329 -5.31 -2.36 -20.99
CA GLN A 329 -5.97 -3.61 -20.62
C GLN A 329 -6.23 -3.71 -19.11
N ASP A 330 -6.19 -2.57 -18.41
CA ASP A 330 -6.49 -2.53 -16.99
C ASP A 330 -7.98 -2.83 -16.76
N SER A 331 -8.24 -3.93 -16.05
CA SER A 331 -9.59 -4.39 -15.71
C SER A 331 -9.95 -4.16 -14.25
N VAL A 332 -9.09 -3.49 -13.47
CA VAL A 332 -9.30 -3.20 -12.03
C VAL A 332 -9.54 -1.70 -11.85
N VAL A 333 -8.72 -0.88 -12.51
CA VAL A 333 -8.95 0.56 -12.68
C VAL A 333 -9.10 0.82 -14.17
N PRO A 334 -10.34 0.73 -14.70
CA PRO A 334 -10.57 0.89 -16.13
C PRO A 334 -10.05 2.23 -16.64
N PRO A 335 -9.50 2.30 -17.87
CA PRO A 335 -8.99 3.56 -18.42
C PRO A 335 -9.98 4.72 -18.40
N SER A 336 -11.29 4.44 -18.55
CA SER A 336 -12.36 5.45 -18.46
C SER A 336 -12.33 6.21 -17.14
N VAL A 337 -12.17 5.50 -16.02
CA VAL A 337 -12.10 6.08 -14.66
C VAL A 337 -10.94 7.08 -14.55
N THR A 338 -9.78 6.69 -15.08
CA THR A 338 -8.58 7.56 -15.11
C THR A 338 -8.77 8.78 -16.02
N HIS A 339 -9.38 8.59 -17.19
CA HIS A 339 -9.64 9.68 -18.15
C HIS A 339 -10.65 10.70 -17.61
N ASP A 340 -11.69 10.24 -16.93
CA ASP A 340 -12.69 11.11 -16.28
C ASP A 340 -12.04 11.96 -15.20
N PHE A 341 -11.22 11.35 -14.35
CA PHE A 341 -10.46 12.07 -13.32
C PHE A 341 -9.49 13.09 -13.94
N ALA A 342 -8.72 12.68 -14.95
CA ALA A 342 -7.78 13.57 -15.64
C ALA A 342 -8.50 14.76 -16.30
N THR A 343 -9.67 14.53 -16.90
CA THR A 343 -10.48 15.58 -17.51
C THR A 343 -10.97 16.58 -16.47
N LYS A 344 -11.47 16.11 -15.31
CA LYS A 344 -11.85 17.00 -14.20
C LYS A 344 -10.67 17.85 -13.71
N LEU A 345 -9.47 17.28 -13.60
CA LEU A 345 -8.28 18.02 -13.22
C LEU A 345 -7.84 19.05 -14.28
N CYS A 346 -7.88 18.68 -15.56
CA CYS A 346 -7.57 19.56 -16.67
C CYS A 346 -8.53 20.76 -16.74
N GLN A 347 -9.83 20.53 -16.57
CA GLN A 347 -10.86 21.59 -16.54
C GLN A 347 -10.64 22.59 -15.39
N ASN A 348 -10.01 22.15 -14.31
CA ASN A 348 -9.67 22.97 -13.15
C ASN A 348 -8.24 23.55 -13.20
N GLY A 349 -7.57 23.48 -14.35
CA GLY A 349 -6.28 24.14 -14.60
C GLY A 349 -5.05 23.40 -14.05
N SER A 350 -5.18 22.14 -13.65
CA SER A 350 -4.02 21.32 -13.22
C SER A 350 -3.15 20.92 -14.42
N ALA A 351 -1.84 20.83 -14.21
CA ALA A 351 -0.91 20.25 -15.19
C ALA A 351 -0.92 18.72 -15.09
N VAL A 352 -1.67 18.06 -15.96
CA VAL A 352 -1.82 16.60 -15.98
C VAL A 352 -1.24 16.02 -17.27
N GLN A 353 -0.39 15.01 -17.14
CA GLN A 353 0.10 14.17 -18.23
C GLN A 353 -0.46 12.76 -18.05
N VAL A 354 -1.31 12.30 -18.98
CA VAL A 354 -1.74 10.89 -19.03
C VAL A 354 -0.90 10.15 -20.06
N THR A 355 -0.29 9.04 -19.65
CA THR A 355 0.49 8.15 -20.51
C THR A 355 -0.17 6.79 -20.54
N GLU A 356 -0.80 6.44 -21.67
CA GLU A 356 -1.34 5.10 -21.87
C GLU A 356 -0.29 4.12 -22.36
N MET A 357 -0.37 2.88 -21.89
CA MET A 357 0.56 1.81 -22.23
C MET A 357 -0.18 0.53 -22.56
N ASN A 358 0.43 -0.32 -23.39
CA ASN A 358 -0.04 -1.69 -23.62
C ASN A 358 0.34 -2.56 -22.40
N ALA A 359 -0.47 -2.49 -21.36
CA ALA A 359 -0.25 -3.08 -20.05
C ALA A 359 -1.58 -3.43 -19.37
N ASP A 360 -1.55 -4.47 -18.53
CA ASP A 360 -2.59 -4.79 -17.54
C ASP A 360 -2.41 -3.99 -16.24
N HIS A 361 -3.36 -4.12 -15.30
CA HIS A 361 -3.33 -3.40 -14.02
C HIS A 361 -2.03 -3.60 -13.23
N LEU A 362 -1.42 -4.77 -13.31
CA LEU A 362 -0.26 -5.14 -12.50
C LEU A 362 1.07 -4.81 -13.20
N SER A 363 1.11 -4.84 -14.52
CA SER A 363 2.31 -4.60 -15.34
C SER A 363 2.52 -3.11 -15.62
N VAL A 364 1.47 -2.29 -15.62
CA VAL A 364 1.57 -0.85 -15.92
C VAL A 364 2.61 -0.16 -15.05
N THR A 365 2.71 -0.51 -13.77
CA THR A 365 3.66 0.10 -12.83
C THR A 365 5.11 -0.25 -13.15
N SER A 366 5.39 -1.53 -13.42
CA SER A 366 6.75 -1.96 -13.77
C SER A 366 7.16 -1.46 -15.16
N LEU A 367 6.23 -1.43 -16.12
CA LEU A 367 6.49 -0.94 -17.48
C LEU A 367 6.66 0.58 -17.53
N SER A 368 5.94 1.32 -16.69
CA SER A 368 6.07 2.79 -16.60
C SER A 368 7.24 3.25 -15.72
N ALA A 369 7.86 2.36 -14.96
CA ALA A 369 8.89 2.70 -13.97
C ALA A 369 10.03 3.57 -14.53
N GLY A 370 10.63 3.17 -15.66
CA GLY A 370 11.71 3.94 -16.30
C GLY A 370 11.27 5.37 -16.67
N PRO A 371 10.24 5.52 -17.52
CA PRO A 371 9.69 6.83 -17.89
C PRO A 371 9.25 7.68 -16.68
N VAL A 372 8.67 7.07 -15.64
CA VAL A 372 8.25 7.78 -14.42
C VAL A 372 9.47 8.30 -13.65
N VAL A 373 10.52 7.50 -13.51
CA VAL A 373 11.77 7.93 -12.84
C VAL A 373 12.40 9.12 -13.58
N GLU A 374 12.44 9.08 -14.91
CA GLU A 374 12.94 10.20 -15.72
C GLU A 374 12.07 11.45 -15.55
N TRP A 375 10.75 11.29 -15.58
CA TRP A 375 9.81 12.39 -15.35
C TRP A 375 9.97 13.02 -13.97
N ILE A 376 10.19 12.21 -12.92
CA ILE A 376 10.47 12.68 -11.56
C ILE A 376 11.78 13.47 -11.53
N ALA A 377 12.85 12.94 -12.14
CA ALA A 377 14.14 13.60 -12.21
C ALA A 377 14.03 14.98 -12.89
N ASP A 378 13.24 15.08 -13.96
CA ASP A 378 12.96 16.34 -14.65
C ASP A 378 12.26 17.38 -13.76
N ARG A 379 11.37 16.96 -12.86
CA ARG A 379 10.76 17.87 -11.87
C ARG A 379 11.78 18.41 -10.88
N PHE A 380 12.67 17.55 -10.38
CA PHE A 380 13.77 17.98 -9.51
C PHE A 380 14.76 18.91 -10.22
N ALA A 381 14.96 18.73 -11.52
CA ALA A 381 15.77 19.60 -12.36
C ALA A 381 15.07 20.92 -12.76
N GLY A 382 13.81 21.14 -12.33
CA GLY A 382 13.06 22.36 -12.63
C GLY A 382 12.57 22.45 -14.08
N LYS A 383 12.56 21.34 -14.83
CA LYS A 383 12.03 21.35 -16.20
C LYS A 383 10.50 21.46 -16.19
N PRO A 384 9.90 22.26 -17.11
CA PRO A 384 8.46 22.37 -17.23
C PRO A 384 7.79 21.00 -17.35
N ALA A 385 6.68 20.81 -16.64
CA ALA A 385 5.90 19.58 -16.73
C ALA A 385 5.15 19.49 -18.06
N PRO A 386 5.25 18.36 -18.80
CA PRO A 386 4.36 18.12 -19.91
C PRO A 386 2.90 18.09 -19.46
N SER A 387 1.99 18.38 -20.39
CA SER A 387 0.56 18.29 -20.14
C SER A 387 -0.14 17.71 -21.36
N THR A 388 -1.07 16.79 -21.11
CA THR A 388 -2.00 16.25 -22.11
C THR A 388 -3.36 16.94 -22.04
N CYS A 389 -3.54 17.93 -21.16
CA CYS A 389 -4.74 18.74 -21.12
C CYS A 389 -4.86 19.56 -22.41
N THR A 390 -5.93 19.38 -23.16
CA THR A 390 -6.27 20.25 -24.29
C THR A 390 -6.67 21.61 -23.74
N LYS A 391 -6.05 22.69 -24.24
CA LYS A 391 -6.56 24.04 -23.99
C LYS A 391 -7.85 24.20 -24.79
N ASN A 392 -8.96 24.47 -24.11
CA ASN A 392 -10.21 24.86 -24.76
C ASN A 392 -10.06 26.20 -25.48
#